data_AF-A0A0C3DUG0-F1
#
_entry.id   AF-A0A0C3DUG0-F1
#
_cell.length_a   1.000
_cell.length_b   1.000
_cell.length_c   1.000
_cell.angle_alpha   90.00
_cell.angle_beta   90.00
_cell.angle_gamma   90.00
#
_symmetry.space_group_name_H-M   'P 1'
#
loop_
_entity.id
_entity.type
_entity.pdbx_description
1 polymer ?
#
loop_
_entity_poly.entity_id
_entity_poly.type
_entity_poly.pdbx_seq_one_letter_code
_entity_poly.pdbx_strand_id
1 'polypeptide(L)'
;SEAIRKAITRYNIQAAALHPPWAPISWKDITQYTFLGEFDLLWHTREDVRERLWVRPAIREATAKFFKFCHAKEEITRLNVEIHQLQTAIHNEEREVSQAIANLHRPQPLLAHELERLHQPCATVNAV
;
A
#
# COMPACT_ATOMS: atom_id res chain seq x y z
N SER A 1 13.26 -18.35 -18.91
CA SER A 1 14.67 -17.92 -18.99
C SER A 1 15.56 -19.15 -19.10
N GLU A 2 16.34 -19.26 -20.17
CA GLU A 2 17.30 -20.36 -20.36
C GLU A 2 18.42 -20.35 -19.31
N ALA A 3 18.87 -19.15 -18.92
CA ALA A 3 19.90 -18.97 -17.90
C ALA A 3 19.48 -19.57 -16.54
N ILE A 4 18.23 -19.35 -16.12
CA ILE A 4 17.72 -19.88 -14.85
C ILE A 4 17.59 -21.42 -14.91
N ARG A 5 17.17 -21.99 -16.05
CA ARG A 5 17.13 -23.46 -16.23
C ARG A 5 18.54 -24.08 -16.11
N LYS A 6 19.55 -23.48 -16.75
CA LYS A 6 20.95 -23.90 -16.63
C LYS A 6 21.45 -23.79 -15.20
N ALA A 7 21.10 -22.73 -14.48
CA ALA A 7 21.46 -22.53 -13.08
C ALA A 7 20.85 -23.62 -12.18
N ILE A 8 19.57 -23.97 -12.37
CA ILE A 8 18.90 -25.07 -11.64
C ILE A 8 19.63 -26.39 -11.86
N THR A 9 19.91 -26.74 -13.12
CA THR A 9 20.64 -27.98 -13.44
C THR A 9 21.99 -28.02 -12.74
N ARG A 10 22.75 -26.91 -12.80
CA ARG A 10 24.06 -26.81 -12.15
C ARG A 10 23.94 -26.93 -10.63
N TYR A 11 22.98 -26.26 -10.01
CA TYR A 11 22.71 -26.38 -8.57
C TYR A 11 22.40 -27.84 -8.19
N ASN A 12 21.48 -28.50 -8.88
CA ASN A 12 21.06 -29.87 -8.56
C ASN A 12 22.22 -30.87 -8.64
N ILE A 13 23.12 -30.69 -9.62
CA ILE A 13 24.35 -31.50 -9.74
C ILE A 13 25.25 -31.31 -8.51
N GLN A 14 25.47 -30.06 -8.09
CA GLN A 14 26.35 -29.77 -6.95
C GLN A 14 25.70 -30.18 -5.62
N ALA A 15 24.40 -29.95 -5.46
CA ALA A 15 23.62 -30.33 -4.28
C ALA A 15 23.69 -31.83 -4.00
N ALA A 16 23.67 -32.65 -5.06
CA ALA A 16 23.81 -34.11 -4.95
C ALA A 16 25.22 -34.56 -4.54
N ALA A 17 26.24 -33.75 -4.78
CA ALA A 17 27.63 -34.05 -4.43
C ALA A 17 28.01 -33.67 -2.98
N LEU A 18 27.11 -32.98 -2.25
CA LEU A 18 27.32 -32.60 -0.85
C LEU A 18 27.10 -33.78 0.11
N HIS A 19 27.67 -33.70 1.30
CA HIS A 19 27.50 -34.69 2.38
C HIS A 19 26.98 -33.99 3.64
N PRO A 20 25.71 -34.21 4.04
CA PRO A 20 24.69 -35.02 3.36
C PRO A 20 24.21 -34.36 2.04
N PRO A 21 23.67 -35.15 1.08
CA PRO A 21 23.16 -34.63 -0.17
C PRO A 21 21.95 -33.73 0.10
N TRP A 22 21.87 -32.61 -0.62
CA TRP A 22 20.78 -31.64 -0.48
C TRP A 22 19.66 -31.92 -1.49
N ALA A 23 18.42 -31.54 -1.13
CA ALA A 23 17.26 -31.75 -1.98
C ALA A 23 17.35 -30.94 -3.30
N PRO A 24 17.00 -31.54 -4.45
CA PRO A 24 16.98 -30.84 -5.72
C PRO A 24 15.85 -29.82 -5.78
N ILE A 25 16.03 -28.76 -6.55
CA ILE A 25 15.07 -27.67 -6.76
C ILE A 25 14.51 -27.75 -8.18
N SER A 26 13.20 -27.55 -8.32
CA SER A 26 12.52 -27.44 -9.61
C SER A 26 12.22 -25.99 -9.98
N TRP A 27 11.88 -25.77 -11.25
CA TRP A 27 11.39 -24.46 -11.70
C TRP A 27 10.15 -24.00 -10.91
N LYS A 28 9.25 -24.94 -10.61
CA LYS A 28 8.02 -24.66 -9.86
C LYS A 28 8.35 -24.15 -8.47
N ASP A 29 9.33 -24.74 -7.81
CA ASP A 29 9.76 -24.33 -6.48
C ASP A 29 10.33 -22.92 -6.49
N ILE A 30 11.16 -22.59 -7.49
CA ILE A 30 11.69 -21.23 -7.66
C ILE A 30 10.55 -20.23 -7.85
N THR A 31 9.58 -20.52 -8.70
CA THR A 31 8.44 -19.60 -8.90
C THR A 31 7.59 -19.43 -7.64
N GLN A 32 7.49 -20.45 -6.78
CA GLN A 32 6.78 -20.36 -5.51
C GLN A 32 7.59 -19.58 -4.46
N TYR A 33 8.92 -19.66 -4.51
CA TYR A 33 9.84 -19.03 -3.57
C TYR A 33 10.35 -17.66 -4.01
N THR A 34 10.09 -17.20 -5.24
CA THR A 34 10.46 -15.84 -5.67
C THR A 34 9.98 -14.78 -4.68
N PHE A 35 8.78 -14.97 -4.12
CA PHE A 35 8.23 -14.12 -3.07
C PHE A 35 9.05 -14.12 -1.78
N LEU A 36 9.69 -15.22 -1.40
CA LEU A 36 10.57 -15.24 -0.22
C LEU A 36 11.82 -14.39 -0.44
N GLY A 37 12.28 -14.28 -1.70
CA GLY A 37 13.37 -13.40 -2.08
C GLY A 37 13.05 -11.92 -1.98
N GLU A 38 11.78 -11.54 -1.77
CA GLU A 38 11.38 -10.14 -1.53
C GLU A 38 11.61 -9.71 -0.07
N PHE A 39 11.97 -10.65 0.82
CA PHE A 39 12.22 -10.37 2.23
C PHE A 39 13.72 -10.46 2.53
N ASP A 40 14.43 -9.34 2.39
CA ASP A 40 15.86 -9.23 2.74
C ASP A 40 16.15 -9.67 4.19
N LEU A 41 15.17 -9.54 5.08
CA LEU A 41 15.25 -10.02 6.47
C LEU A 41 15.56 -11.52 6.58
N LEU A 42 15.09 -12.33 5.63
CA LEU A 42 15.32 -13.79 5.62
C LEU A 42 16.76 -14.16 5.24
N TRP A 43 17.49 -13.25 4.59
CA TRP A 43 18.90 -13.46 4.28
C TRP A 43 19.76 -13.56 5.54
N HIS A 44 19.40 -12.79 6.57
CA HIS A 44 20.17 -12.68 7.80
C HIS A 44 19.90 -13.80 8.81
N THR A 45 18.77 -14.50 8.71
CA THR A 45 18.33 -15.42 9.75
C THR A 45 18.95 -16.83 9.66
N ARG A 46 19.64 -17.19 8.56
CA ARG A 46 20.25 -18.52 8.31
C ARG A 46 19.34 -19.73 8.63
N GLU A 47 18.05 -19.50 8.81
CA GLU A 47 17.07 -20.50 9.19
C GLU A 47 16.38 -21.00 7.93
N ASP A 48 16.17 -22.31 7.84
CA ASP A 48 15.39 -22.88 6.76
C ASP A 48 13.91 -22.59 6.98
N VAL A 49 13.40 -21.58 6.28
CA VAL A 49 11.99 -21.17 6.38
C VAL A 49 11.07 -21.98 5.49
N ARG A 50 11.58 -22.86 4.62
CA ARG A 50 10.78 -23.58 3.62
C ARG A 50 9.70 -24.46 4.24
N GLU A 51 9.93 -24.95 5.46
CA GLU A 51 9.00 -25.79 6.20
C GLU A 51 7.95 -24.99 6.99
N ARG A 52 8.08 -23.66 7.08
CA ARG A 52 7.14 -22.84 7.83
C ARG A 52 5.79 -22.79 7.11
N LEU A 53 4.71 -22.86 7.89
CA LEU A 53 3.34 -22.85 7.36
C LEU A 53 3.04 -21.61 6.51
N TRP A 54 3.58 -20.45 6.87
CA TRP A 54 3.41 -19.21 6.12
C TRP A 54 4.15 -19.18 4.78
N VAL A 55 5.00 -20.16 4.44
CA VAL A 55 5.58 -20.28 3.10
C VAL A 55 4.59 -20.92 2.12
N ARG A 56 3.64 -21.73 2.63
CA ARG A 56 2.66 -22.42 1.80
C ARG A 56 1.74 -21.41 1.10
N PRO A 57 1.63 -21.42 -0.25
CA PRO A 57 0.88 -20.41 -0.98
C PRO A 57 -0.59 -20.28 -0.54
N ALA A 58 -1.26 -21.42 -0.30
CA ALA A 58 -2.65 -21.42 0.15
C ALA A 58 -2.84 -20.76 1.53
N ILE A 59 -1.91 -20.98 2.46
CA ILE A 59 -1.95 -20.37 3.79
C ILE A 59 -1.71 -18.87 3.68
N ARG A 60 -0.71 -18.45 2.89
CA ARG A 60 -0.45 -17.03 2.62
C ARG A 60 -1.66 -16.31 2.04
N GLU A 61 -2.28 -16.89 1.02
CA GLU A 61 -3.44 -16.29 0.37
C GLU A 61 -4.62 -16.17 1.36
N ALA A 62 -4.85 -17.21 2.17
CA ALA A 62 -5.87 -17.18 3.21
C ALA A 62 -5.57 -16.12 4.27
N THR A 63 -4.32 -16.04 4.75
CA THR A 63 -3.85 -15.05 5.72
C THR A 63 -3.98 -13.63 5.17
N ALA A 64 -3.57 -13.39 3.92
CA ALA A 64 -3.71 -12.09 3.28
C ALA A 64 -5.18 -11.67 3.14
N LYS A 65 -6.08 -12.59 2.75
CA LYS A 65 -7.52 -12.33 2.69
C LYS A 65 -8.11 -12.06 4.08
N PHE A 66 -7.71 -12.84 5.08
CA PHE A 66 -8.14 -12.65 6.47
C PHE A 66 -7.74 -11.27 6.99
N PHE A 67 -6.47 -10.88 6.85
CA PHE A 67 -6.02 -9.57 7.31
C PHE A 67 -6.64 -8.42 6.50
N LYS A 68 -6.80 -8.56 5.18
CA LYS A 68 -7.57 -7.58 4.39
C LYS A 68 -8.99 -7.41 4.93
N PHE A 69 -9.65 -8.50 5.32
CA PHE A 69 -10.99 -8.44 5.93
C PHE A 69 -10.98 -7.78 7.31
N CYS A 70 -10.01 -8.10 8.17
CA CYS A 70 -9.85 -7.44 9.46
C CYS A 70 -9.63 -5.93 9.29
N HIS A 71 -8.65 -5.55 8.47
CA HIS A 71 -8.33 -4.15 8.20
C HIS A 71 -9.46 -3.41 7.49
N ALA A 72 -10.26 -4.05 6.65
CA ALA A 72 -11.42 -3.40 6.05
C ALA A 72 -12.42 -2.88 7.10
N LYS A 73 -12.58 -3.58 8.23
CA LYS A 73 -13.43 -3.11 9.33
C LYS A 73 -12.85 -1.89 10.03
N GLU A 74 -11.55 -1.94 10.30
CA GLU A 74 -10.81 -0.80 10.88
C GLU A 74 -10.86 0.41 9.95
N GLU A 75 -10.69 0.18 8.65
CA GLU A 75 -10.75 1.20 7.61
C GLU A 75 -12.11 1.88 7.56
N ILE A 76 -13.22 1.13 7.68
CA ILE A 76 -14.56 1.74 7.75
C ILE A 76 -14.66 2.69 8.96
N THR A 77 -14.17 2.26 10.13
CA THR A 77 -14.17 3.13 11.32
C THR A 77 -13.31 4.37 11.12
N ARG A 78 -12.11 4.22 10.52
CA ARG A 78 -11.23 5.36 10.21
C ARG A 78 -11.88 6.32 9.22
N LEU A 79 -12.42 5.80 8.11
CA LEU A 79 -13.08 6.60 7.08
C LEU A 79 -14.27 7.37 7.64
N ASN A 80 -15.05 6.82 8.57
CA ASN A 80 -16.13 7.57 9.22
C ASN A 80 -15.59 8.83 9.94
N VAL A 81 -14.46 8.71 10.64
CA VAL A 81 -13.81 9.84 11.31
C VAL A 81 -13.27 10.84 10.28
N GLU A 82 -12.58 10.35 9.25
CA GLU A 82 -11.99 11.18 8.19
C GLU A 82 -13.07 11.94 7.39
N ILE A 83 -14.20 11.32 7.08
CA ILE A 83 -15.33 11.97 6.41
C ILE A 83 -15.84 13.15 7.25
N HIS A 84 -16.03 12.95 8.55
CA HIS A 84 -16.47 14.04 9.43
C HIS A 84 -15.42 15.15 9.55
N GLN A 85 -14.14 14.79 9.65
CA GLN A 85 -13.05 15.75 9.70
C GLN A 85 -12.95 16.55 8.39
N LEU A 86 -13.10 15.89 7.24
CA LEU A 86 -13.10 16.53 5.93
C LEU A 86 -14.29 17.48 5.77
N GLN A 87 -15.50 17.06 6.15
CA GLN A 87 -16.68 17.94 6.15
C GLN A 87 -16.47 19.18 7.02
N THR A 88 -15.89 18.98 8.21
CA THR A 88 -15.59 20.08 9.13
C THR A 88 -14.54 21.01 8.54
N ALA A 89 -13.49 20.47 7.92
CA ALA A 89 -12.46 21.26 7.26
C ALA A 89 -13.02 22.10 6.12
N ILE A 90 -13.84 21.50 5.24
CA ILE A 90 -14.52 22.20 4.14
C ILE A 90 -15.38 23.36 4.66
N HIS A 91 -16.19 23.12 5.70
CA HIS A 91 -17.03 24.17 6.28
C HIS A 91 -16.23 25.29 6.95
N ASN A 92 -15.12 24.94 7.61
CA ASN A 92 -14.23 25.92 8.23
C ASN A 92 -13.56 26.79 7.17
N GLU A 93 -13.02 26.17 6.12
CA GLU A 93 -12.38 26.87 5.01
C GLU A 93 -13.36 27.82 4.31
N GLU A 94 -14.57 27.36 3.99
CA GLU A 94 -15.60 28.20 3.35
C GLU A 94 -15.91 29.45 4.19
N ARG A 95 -16.04 29.28 5.50
CA ARG A 95 -16.30 30.37 6.44
C ARG A 95 -15.11 31.32 6.55
N GLU A 96 -13.89 30.80 6.60
CA GLU A 96 -12.66 31.60 6.66
C GLU A 96 -12.48 32.45 5.40
N VAL A 97 -12.66 31.84 4.23
CA VAL A 97 -12.57 32.52 2.93
C VAL A 97 -13.67 33.59 2.81
N SER A 98 -14.92 33.24 3.15
CA SER A 98 -16.04 34.20 3.14
C SER A 98 -15.77 35.40 4.06
N GLN A 99 -15.23 35.15 5.26
CA GLN A 99 -14.89 36.21 6.20
C GLN A 99 -13.73 37.08 5.69
N ALA A 100 -12.70 36.46 5.09
CA ALA A 100 -11.57 37.18 4.51
C ALA A 100 -12.02 38.10 3.36
N ILE A 101 -12.87 37.61 2.46
CA ILE A 101 -13.46 38.38 1.38
C ILE A 101 -14.31 39.54 1.93
N ALA A 102 -15.18 39.29 2.91
CA ALA A 102 -15.98 40.33 3.56
C ALA A 102 -15.13 41.43 4.19
N ASN A 103 -14.00 41.06 4.81
CA ASN A 103 -13.07 42.01 5.39
C ASN A 103 -12.32 42.83 4.32
N LEU A 104 -12.11 42.27 3.12
CA LEU A 104 -11.41 42.92 2.01
C LEU A 104 -12.31 43.83 1.16
N HIS A 105 -13.64 43.66 1.22
CA HIS A 105 -14.59 44.50 0.48
C HIS A 105 -14.45 45.99 0.76
N ARG A 106 -14.14 46.39 2.01
CA ARG A 106 -13.94 47.79 2.38
C ARG A 106 -12.59 48.37 1.91
N PRO A 107 -11.43 47.75 2.22
CA PRO A 107 -10.14 48.33 1.84
C PRO A 107 -9.77 48.12 0.36
N GLN A 108 -10.18 47.01 -0.26
CA GLN A 108 -9.73 46.60 -1.60
C GLN A 108 -10.84 45.83 -2.35
N PRO A 109 -11.87 46.51 -2.85
CA PRO A 109 -13.05 45.87 -3.45
C PRO A 109 -12.73 45.06 -4.72
N LEU A 110 -11.76 45.51 -5.53
CA LEU A 110 -11.35 44.77 -6.73
C LEU A 110 -10.71 43.42 -6.39
N LEU A 111 -9.86 43.38 -5.36
CA LEU A 111 -9.24 42.14 -4.91
C LEU A 111 -10.28 41.19 -4.30
N ALA A 112 -11.22 41.72 -3.51
CA ALA A 112 -12.32 40.92 -2.96
C ALA A 112 -13.14 40.25 -4.07
N HIS A 113 -13.48 40.98 -5.13
CA HIS A 113 -14.25 40.45 -6.25
C HIS A 113 -13.48 39.37 -7.05
N GLU A 114 -12.17 39.55 -7.25
CA GLU A 114 -11.34 38.54 -7.91
C GLU A 114 -11.23 37.26 -7.08
N LEU A 115 -11.09 37.38 -5.75
CA LEU A 115 -11.07 36.24 -4.83
C LEU A 115 -12.42 35.50 -4.81
N GLU A 116 -13.54 36.22 -4.82
CA GLU A 116 -14.87 35.62 -4.97
C GLU A 116 -14.95 34.80 -6.26
N ARG A 117 -14.55 35.37 -7.39
CA ARG A 117 -14.58 34.69 -8.70
C ARG A 117 -13.76 33.40 -8.69
N LEU A 118 -12.59 33.42 -8.06
CA LEU A 118 -11.71 32.24 -7.96
C LEU A 118 -12.26 31.17 -7.00
N HIS A 119 -12.99 31.58 -5.97
CA HIS A 119 -13.55 30.66 -4.96
C HIS A 119 -14.88 30.02 -5.38
N GLN A 120 -15.66 30.66 -6.27
CA GLN A 120 -16.95 30.16 -6.74
C GLN A 120 -16.97 28.67 -7.16
N PRO A 121 -15.98 28.14 -7.90
CA PRO A 121 -15.97 26.72 -8.27
C PRO A 121 -15.87 25.79 -7.06
N CYS A 122 -15.01 26.13 -6.08
CA CYS A 122 -14.85 25.36 -4.85
C CYS A 122 -16.13 25.39 -4.02
N ALA A 123 -16.73 26.56 -3.84
CA ALA A 123 -18.01 26.71 -3.14
C ALA A 123 -19.14 25.89 -3.80
N THR A 124 -19.18 25.83 -5.13
CA THR A 124 -20.19 25.06 -5.87
C THR A 124 -20.02 23.55 -5.66
N VAL A 125 -18.77 23.06 -5.68
CA VAL A 125 -18.47 21.63 -5.44
C VAL A 125 -18.78 21.23 -4.00
N ASN A 126 -18.51 22.12 -3.05
CA ASN A 126 -18.73 21.87 -1.62
C ASN A 126 -20.20 21.99 -1.18
N ALA A 127 -21.09 22.49 -2.05
CA ALA A 127 -22.52 22.65 -1.78
C ALA A 127 -23.39 21.44 -2.19
N VAL A 128 -22.80 20.43 -2.84
CA VAL A 128 -23.46 19.18 -3.28
C VAL A 128 -23.33 18.10 -2.21
#